data_AF-D9PUX2-F1
#
_entry.id   AF-D9PUX2-F1
#
_cell.length_a   1.000
_cell.length_b   1.000
_cell.length_c   1.000
_cell.angle_alpha   90.00
_cell.angle_beta   90.00
_cell.angle_gamma   90.00
#
_symmetry.space_group_name_H-M   'P 1'
#
loop_
_entity.id
_entity.type
_entity.pdbx_description
1 polymer ?
#
loop_
_entity_poly.entity_id
_entity_poly.type
_entity_poly.pdbx_seq_one_letter_code
_entity_poly.pdbx_strand_id
1 'polypeptide(L)'
;MRTVKKRLTIIMCMKVTAGIRGILKFLRHNLELSRKTGNLQILVALQMNLELIMRTARAYLDGCQAISSSLPLGDGAGPLTAGMLIDEEDRKKHLHEMVYVRKRFMDKDIGILKPHGPGSRLGMVVKALEEILSEDEFDEVIMVDAAAKMEGEKTGTVAEGVGVAIGGLGVEKWFMENMILEHRTHAIIIKMSPEEAMSHMTREILDACSVARSRIEDIISRSDADSILIIGVGNSSGIPDAVENPGEIRVKEKDSTKK
;
A
#
# COMPACT_ATOMS: atom_id res chain seq x y z
N MET A 1 21.32 -9.93 3.39
CA MET A 1 20.24 -8.94 3.62
C MET A 1 20.59 -7.49 3.28
N ARG A 2 21.67 -6.87 3.79
CA ARG A 2 21.97 -5.43 3.58
C ARG A 2 22.11 -5.01 2.10
N THR A 3 22.74 -5.81 1.25
CA THR A 3 22.94 -5.49 -0.18
C THR A 3 21.63 -5.55 -0.99
N VAL A 4 20.75 -6.52 -0.69
CA VAL A 4 19.45 -6.69 -1.35
C VAL A 4 18.49 -5.56 -0.96
N LYS A 5 18.43 -5.19 0.33
CA LYS A 5 17.65 -4.04 0.80
C LYS A 5 18.09 -2.75 0.11
N LYS A 6 19.40 -2.51 0.01
CA LYS A 6 19.96 -1.34 -0.71
C LYS A 6 19.58 -1.34 -2.19
N ARG A 7 19.67 -2.48 -2.87
CA ARG A 7 19.28 -2.60 -4.30
C ARG A 7 17.82 -2.21 -4.53
N LEU A 8 16.90 -2.74 -3.74
CA LEU A 8 15.46 -2.48 -3.89
C LEU A 8 15.12 -1.02 -3.61
N THR A 9 15.73 -0.45 -2.57
CA THR A 9 15.62 0.97 -2.24
C THR A 9 16.06 1.85 -3.42
N ILE A 10 17.21 1.55 -4.02
CA ILE A 10 17.72 2.28 -5.21
C ILE A 10 16.74 2.16 -6.38
N ILE A 11 16.28 0.94 -6.69
CA ILE A 11 15.32 0.70 -7.78
C ILE A 11 14.05 1.51 -7.57
N MET A 12 13.51 1.53 -6.35
CA MET A 12 12.28 2.27 -6.06
C MET A 12 12.50 3.79 -6.12
N CYS A 13 13.59 4.32 -5.55
CA CYS A 13 13.96 5.73 -5.71
C CYS A 13 14.12 6.12 -7.18
N MET A 14 14.68 5.24 -8.03
CA MET A 14 14.78 5.47 -9.47
C MET A 14 13.41 5.51 -10.15
N LYS A 15 12.47 4.62 -9.76
CA LYS A 15 11.08 4.66 -10.26
C LYS A 15 10.39 5.99 -9.90
N VAL A 16 10.51 6.43 -8.64
CA VAL A 16 9.96 7.71 -8.18
C VAL A 16 10.60 8.88 -8.94
N THR A 17 11.93 8.89 -9.10
CA THR A 17 12.64 9.91 -9.86
C THR A 17 12.23 9.95 -11.33
N ALA A 18 11.96 8.80 -11.95
CA ALA A 18 11.43 8.72 -13.30
C ALA A 18 10.03 9.38 -13.39
N GLY A 19 9.19 9.22 -12.37
CA GLY A 19 7.91 9.91 -12.24
C GLY A 19 8.06 11.44 -12.18
N ILE A 20 8.96 11.95 -11.34
CA ILE A 20 9.28 13.39 -11.27
C ILE A 20 9.79 13.90 -12.62
N ARG A 21 10.66 13.14 -13.29
CA ARG A 21 11.12 13.48 -14.64
C ARG A 21 9.98 13.48 -15.66
N GLY A 22 9.00 12.59 -15.51
CA GLY A 22 7.77 12.56 -16.29
C GLY A 22 6.99 13.86 -16.16
N ILE A 23 6.79 14.34 -14.93
CA ILE A 23 6.15 15.64 -14.65
C ILE A 23 6.91 16.77 -15.35
N LEU A 24 8.25 16.82 -15.22
CA LEU A 24 9.06 17.85 -15.89
C LEU A 24 8.92 17.81 -17.42
N LYS A 25 8.92 16.61 -18.01
CA LYS A 25 8.73 16.44 -19.46
C LYS A 25 7.34 16.92 -19.88
N PHE A 26 6.30 16.56 -19.13
CA PHE A 26 4.92 16.99 -19.39
C PHE A 26 4.79 18.52 -19.35
N LEU A 27 5.33 19.18 -18.31
CA LEU A 27 5.31 20.64 -18.19
C LEU A 27 6.03 21.32 -19.37
N ARG A 28 7.26 20.88 -19.67
CA ARG A 28 8.04 21.42 -20.79
C ARG A 28 7.37 21.21 -22.14
N HIS A 29 6.80 20.04 -22.36
CA HIS A 29 6.10 19.73 -23.60
C HIS A 29 4.93 20.69 -23.83
N ASN A 30 4.05 20.86 -22.84
CA ASN A 30 2.89 21.74 -22.97
C ASN A 30 3.29 23.22 -23.13
N LEU A 31 4.35 23.67 -22.43
CA LEU A 31 4.87 25.02 -22.58
C LEU A 31 5.43 25.28 -23.99
N GLU A 32 6.24 24.35 -24.53
CA GLU A 32 6.78 24.50 -25.87
C GLU A 32 5.70 24.35 -26.94
N LEU A 33 4.69 23.49 -26.72
CA LEU A 33 3.55 23.33 -27.60
C LEU A 33 2.73 24.62 -27.68
N SER A 34 2.44 25.29 -26.56
CA SER A 34 1.71 26.56 -26.55
C SER A 34 2.50 27.66 -27.25
N ARG A 35 3.82 27.72 -27.07
CA ARG A 35 4.70 28.70 -27.74
C ARG A 35 4.74 28.52 -29.25
N LYS A 36 4.86 27.28 -29.75
CA LYS A 36 4.94 26.99 -31.18
C LYS A 36 3.62 27.19 -31.92
N THR A 37 2.51 26.89 -31.26
CA THR A 37 1.17 26.99 -31.88
C THR A 37 0.51 28.34 -31.64
N GLY A 38 1.01 29.15 -30.70
CA GLY A 38 0.33 30.37 -30.24
C GLY A 38 -0.96 30.08 -29.46
N ASN A 39 -1.21 28.82 -29.07
CA ASN A 39 -2.43 28.41 -28.39
C ASN A 39 -2.37 28.76 -26.89
N LEU A 40 -3.00 29.88 -26.53
CA LEU A 40 -3.07 30.40 -25.16
C LEU A 40 -3.83 29.45 -24.21
N GLN A 41 -4.81 28.69 -24.72
CA GLN A 41 -5.65 27.81 -23.92
C GLN A 41 -4.83 26.69 -23.26
N ILE A 42 -3.82 26.16 -23.97
CA ILE A 42 -2.87 25.18 -23.39
C ILE A 42 -2.13 25.78 -22.20
N LEU A 43 -1.68 27.03 -22.32
CA LEU A 43 -0.94 27.71 -21.25
C LEU A 43 -1.83 27.98 -20.02
N VAL A 44 -3.06 28.44 -20.24
CA VAL A 44 -4.04 28.66 -19.17
C VAL A 44 -4.39 27.34 -18.47
N ALA A 45 -4.64 26.26 -19.22
CA ALA A 45 -4.91 24.95 -18.63
C ALA A 45 -3.72 24.45 -17.77
N LEU A 46 -2.49 24.67 -18.23
CA LEU A 46 -1.29 24.34 -17.48
C LEU A 46 -1.20 25.15 -16.17
N GLN A 47 -1.46 26.45 -16.22
CA GLN A 47 -1.45 27.33 -15.05
C GLN A 47 -2.52 26.92 -14.03
N MET A 48 -3.75 26.63 -14.49
CA MET A 48 -4.86 26.22 -13.63
C MET A 48 -4.56 24.92 -12.88
N ASN A 49 -3.86 23.98 -13.51
CA ASN A 49 -3.50 22.68 -12.91
C ASN A 49 -2.16 22.70 -12.17
N LEU A 50 -1.41 23.80 -12.21
CA LEU A 50 -0.04 23.83 -11.73
C LEU A 50 0.08 23.44 -10.25
N GLU A 51 -0.84 23.89 -9.40
CA GLU A 51 -0.78 23.55 -7.97
C GLU A 51 -1.00 22.05 -7.72
N LEU A 52 -1.94 21.42 -8.44
CA LEU A 52 -2.15 19.97 -8.34
C LEU A 52 -0.92 19.20 -8.83
N ILE A 53 -0.28 19.64 -9.92
CA ILE A 53 0.95 19.06 -10.42
C ILE A 53 2.09 19.19 -9.39
N MET A 54 2.20 20.37 -8.75
CA MET A 54 3.23 20.63 -7.74
C MET A 54 2.99 19.84 -6.45
N ARG A 55 1.73 19.64 -6.04
CA ARG A 55 1.36 18.74 -4.93
C ARG A 55 1.89 17.33 -5.18
N THR A 56 1.61 16.77 -6.36
CA THR A 56 2.12 15.46 -6.76
C THR A 56 3.65 15.43 -6.79
N ALA A 57 4.31 16.43 -7.38
CA ALA A 57 5.77 16.48 -7.44
C ALA A 57 6.42 16.50 -6.03
N ARG A 58 5.84 17.25 -5.09
CA ARG A 58 6.28 17.28 -3.69
C ARG A 58 6.08 15.94 -2.99
N ALA A 59 4.95 15.27 -3.23
CA ALA A 59 4.67 13.94 -2.68
C ALA A 59 5.71 12.90 -3.16
N TYR A 60 6.06 12.92 -4.44
CA TYR A 60 7.11 12.05 -4.99
C TYR A 60 8.48 12.35 -4.36
N LEU A 61 8.82 13.62 -4.14
CA LEU A 61 10.08 13.97 -3.49
C LEU A 61 10.12 13.44 -2.05
N ASP A 62 9.06 13.67 -1.28
CA ASP A 62 8.90 13.18 0.10
C ASP A 62 8.98 11.65 0.17
N GLY A 63 8.28 10.95 -0.73
CA GLY A 63 8.35 9.50 -0.86
C GLY A 63 9.74 8.99 -1.18
N CYS A 64 10.46 9.65 -2.10
CA CYS A 64 11.83 9.28 -2.43
C CYS A 64 12.77 9.41 -1.21
N GLN A 65 12.60 10.47 -0.43
CA GLN A 65 13.33 10.68 0.81
C GLN A 65 12.99 9.60 1.84
N ALA A 66 11.69 9.32 2.04
CA ALA A 66 11.22 8.27 2.94
C ALA A 66 11.80 6.90 2.58
N ILE A 67 11.70 6.49 1.31
CA ILE A 67 12.28 5.23 0.82
C ILE A 67 13.79 5.19 1.09
N SER A 68 14.51 6.26 0.75
CA SER A 68 15.96 6.33 0.94
C SER A 68 16.38 6.18 2.41
N SER A 69 15.54 6.65 3.32
CA SER A 69 15.70 6.55 4.78
C SER A 69 15.07 5.30 5.39
N SER A 70 14.52 4.37 4.59
CA SER A 70 13.78 3.20 5.06
C SER A 70 12.61 3.55 5.98
N LEU A 71 11.87 4.60 5.65
CA LEU A 71 10.66 5.03 6.33
C LEU A 71 9.42 4.48 5.60
N PRO A 72 8.30 4.29 6.32
CA PRO A 72 7.03 3.84 5.75
C PRO A 72 6.43 4.83 4.77
N LEU A 73 5.81 4.32 3.70
CA LEU A 73 4.97 5.12 2.81
C LEU A 73 3.52 5.00 3.22
N GLY A 74 2.66 5.97 2.84
CA GLY A 74 1.21 5.85 3.05
C GLY A 74 0.64 4.58 2.44
N ASP A 75 1.11 4.20 1.25
CA ASP A 75 0.80 2.94 0.54
C ASP A 75 1.17 1.67 1.35
N GLY A 76 1.95 1.80 2.42
CA GLY A 76 2.29 0.70 3.31
C GLY A 76 1.20 0.35 4.33
N ALA A 77 0.02 0.96 4.28
CA ALA A 77 -1.04 0.73 5.26
C ALA A 77 -1.54 -0.74 5.30
N GLY A 78 -1.75 -1.36 4.12
CA GLY A 78 -2.11 -2.78 4.03
C GLY A 78 -1.04 -3.71 4.61
N PRO A 79 0.23 -3.65 4.16
CA PRO A 79 1.30 -4.47 4.68
C PRO A 79 1.60 -4.20 6.16
N LEU A 80 1.37 -2.98 6.66
CA LEU A 80 1.52 -2.67 8.08
C LEU A 80 0.42 -3.37 8.88
N THR A 81 -0.83 -3.25 8.46
CA THR A 81 -1.98 -3.88 9.13
C THR A 81 -1.82 -5.40 9.21
N ALA A 82 -1.46 -6.05 8.09
CA ALA A 82 -1.17 -7.48 8.08
C ALA A 82 0.02 -7.85 8.97
N GLY A 83 1.08 -7.02 8.98
CA GLY A 83 2.25 -7.22 9.84
C GLY A 83 1.94 -7.14 11.33
N MET A 84 0.91 -6.40 11.74
CA MET A 84 0.48 -6.33 13.15
C MET A 84 -0.14 -7.65 13.66
N LEU A 85 -0.49 -8.58 12.78
CA LEU A 85 -1.03 -9.90 13.14
C LEU A 85 0.05 -10.99 13.21
N ILE A 86 1.29 -10.66 12.81
CA ILE A 86 2.45 -11.55 12.79
C ILE A 86 3.32 -11.25 14.01
N ASP A 87 3.67 -12.31 14.74
CA ASP A 87 4.59 -12.25 15.87
C ASP A 87 6.04 -12.54 15.40
N GLU A 88 7.04 -12.08 16.15
CA GLU A 88 8.45 -12.30 15.77
C GLU A 88 8.82 -13.80 15.72
N GLU A 89 8.21 -14.61 16.58
CA GLU A 89 8.40 -16.06 16.68
C GLU A 89 7.67 -16.88 15.60
N ASP A 90 6.71 -16.27 14.91
CA ASP A 90 5.97 -16.96 13.84
C ASP A 90 6.91 -17.41 12.72
N ARG A 91 6.70 -18.64 12.22
CA ARG A 91 7.45 -19.21 11.11
C ARG A 91 7.08 -18.52 9.79
N LYS A 92 8.03 -17.79 9.24
CA LYS A 92 7.88 -17.00 8.01
C LYS A 92 8.35 -17.79 6.77
N LYS A 93 7.46 -18.08 5.82
CA LYS A 93 7.78 -18.59 4.47
C LYS A 93 7.99 -17.38 3.55
N HIS A 94 9.13 -17.29 2.88
CA HIS A 94 9.39 -16.23 1.89
C HIS A 94 9.18 -16.76 0.49
N LEU A 95 8.29 -16.13 -0.28
CA LEU A 95 7.98 -16.50 -1.66
C LEU A 95 7.70 -15.24 -2.49
N HIS A 96 8.22 -15.17 -3.70
CA HIS A 96 7.94 -14.07 -4.66
C HIS A 96 7.98 -12.63 -4.09
N GLU A 97 8.98 -12.32 -3.28
CA GLU A 97 9.13 -11.02 -2.57
C GLU A 97 8.05 -10.72 -1.51
N MET A 98 7.24 -11.72 -1.15
CA MET A 98 6.26 -11.74 -0.08
C MET A 98 6.77 -12.54 1.13
N VAL A 99 6.10 -12.37 2.26
CA VAL A 99 6.19 -13.22 3.45
C VAL A 99 4.80 -13.79 3.73
N TYR A 100 4.77 -15.09 4.00
CA TYR A 100 3.58 -15.84 4.38
C TYR A 100 3.79 -16.47 5.76
N VAL A 101 2.78 -16.36 6.61
CA VAL A 101 2.74 -16.94 7.95
C VAL A 101 1.44 -17.69 8.10
N ARG A 102 1.51 -18.89 8.67
CA ARG A 102 0.32 -19.66 9.07
C ARG A 102 0.37 -19.89 10.57
N LYS A 103 -0.72 -19.56 11.26
CA LYS A 103 -0.82 -19.65 12.73
C LYS A 103 -2.26 -19.86 13.16
N ARG A 104 -2.43 -20.27 14.43
CA ARG A 104 -3.75 -20.29 15.07
C ARG A 104 -4.01 -18.94 15.73
N PHE A 105 -5.17 -18.34 15.45
CA PHE A 105 -5.57 -17.06 16.01
C PHE A 105 -7.09 -17.02 16.19
N MET A 106 -7.56 -16.59 17.36
CA MET A 106 -9.00 -16.58 17.70
C MET A 106 -9.70 -17.92 17.40
N ASP A 107 -9.05 -19.03 17.75
CA ASP A 107 -9.48 -20.41 17.47
C ASP A 107 -9.61 -20.83 16.00
N LYS A 108 -9.28 -19.95 15.05
CA LYS A 108 -9.23 -20.19 13.60
C LYS A 108 -7.81 -20.46 13.10
N ASP A 109 -7.68 -21.17 11.99
CA ASP A 109 -6.42 -21.26 11.25
C ASP A 109 -6.32 -20.05 10.31
N ILE A 110 -5.30 -19.22 10.50
CA ILE A 110 -5.12 -18.02 9.67
C ILE A 110 -3.83 -18.10 8.86
N GLY A 111 -3.95 -17.76 7.59
CA GLY A 111 -2.84 -17.42 6.71
C GLY A 111 -2.68 -15.91 6.65
N ILE A 112 -1.46 -15.38 6.71
CA ILE A 112 -1.17 -13.96 6.57
C ILE A 112 -0.13 -13.79 5.47
N LEU A 113 -0.49 -13.03 4.44
CA LEU A 113 0.36 -12.74 3.28
C LEU A 113 0.59 -11.23 3.16
N LYS A 114 1.85 -10.81 3.11
CA LYS A 114 2.21 -9.41 2.84
C LYS A 114 3.54 -9.31 2.08
N PRO A 115 3.84 -8.18 1.43
CA PRO A 115 5.17 -7.93 0.89
C PRO A 115 6.23 -7.98 1.98
N HIS A 116 7.34 -8.66 1.69
CA HIS A 116 8.43 -8.85 2.63
C HIS A 116 9.06 -7.49 2.96
N GLY A 117 9.27 -7.22 4.24
CA GLY A 117 9.81 -5.98 4.80
C GLY A 117 11.26 -6.10 5.25
N PRO A 118 11.86 -5.02 5.81
CA PRO A 118 11.47 -3.61 5.75
C PRO A 118 12.05 -2.88 4.51
N GLY A 119 12.40 -3.62 3.45
CA GLY A 119 12.84 -3.03 2.18
C GLY A 119 11.64 -2.61 1.33
N SER A 120 11.78 -1.55 0.52
CA SER A 120 10.69 -1.13 -0.37
C SER A 120 10.42 -2.19 -1.45
N ARG A 121 9.32 -2.92 -1.28
CA ARG A 121 8.83 -3.95 -2.20
C ARG A 121 7.31 -3.81 -2.33
N LEU A 122 6.79 -4.05 -3.53
CA LEU A 122 5.35 -4.27 -3.75
C LEU A 122 5.00 -5.75 -3.66
N GLY A 123 5.98 -6.64 -3.88
CA GLY A 123 5.75 -8.08 -3.94
C GLY A 123 5.03 -8.52 -5.22
N MET A 124 5.00 -9.84 -5.47
CA MET A 124 4.19 -10.42 -6.56
C MET A 124 3.02 -11.19 -5.96
N VAL A 125 2.02 -10.45 -5.47
CA VAL A 125 0.88 -11.01 -4.72
C VAL A 125 0.15 -12.11 -5.49
N VAL A 126 -0.08 -11.93 -6.80
CA VAL A 126 -0.77 -12.93 -7.65
C VAL A 126 -0.02 -14.26 -7.66
N LYS A 127 1.31 -14.24 -7.88
CA LYS A 127 2.12 -15.46 -7.90
C LYS A 127 2.23 -16.12 -6.53
N ALA A 128 2.36 -15.31 -5.49
CA ALA A 128 2.41 -15.82 -4.12
C ALA A 128 1.08 -16.46 -3.72
N LEU A 129 -0.03 -15.86 -4.09
CA LEU A 129 -1.36 -16.40 -3.85
C LEU A 129 -1.59 -17.69 -4.65
N GLU A 130 -1.10 -17.78 -5.88
CA GLU A 130 -1.19 -19.00 -6.71
C GLU A 130 -0.43 -20.17 -6.05
N GLU A 131 0.78 -19.92 -5.55
CA GLU A 131 1.55 -20.95 -4.82
C GLU A 131 0.84 -21.35 -3.51
N ILE A 132 0.32 -20.38 -2.74
CA ILE A 132 -0.36 -20.64 -1.47
C ILE A 132 -1.65 -21.45 -1.67
N LEU A 133 -2.51 -21.05 -2.60
CA LEU A 133 -3.77 -21.75 -2.88
C LEU A 133 -3.57 -23.14 -3.51
N SER A 134 -2.35 -23.45 -3.99
CA SER A 134 -2.01 -24.80 -4.45
C SER A 134 -1.60 -25.75 -3.32
N GLU A 135 -1.18 -25.20 -2.18
CA GLU A 135 -0.72 -25.96 -1.01
C GLU A 135 -1.77 -25.99 0.10
N ASP A 136 -2.53 -24.90 0.25
CA ASP A 136 -3.44 -24.62 1.36
C ASP A 136 -4.84 -24.26 0.83
N GLU A 137 -5.88 -24.74 1.51
CA GLU A 137 -7.27 -24.33 1.27
C GLU A 137 -7.71 -23.31 2.33
N PHE A 138 -8.48 -22.31 1.89
CA PHE A 138 -9.06 -21.28 2.75
C PHE A 138 -10.55 -21.11 2.46
N ASP A 139 -11.35 -20.94 3.50
CA ASP A 139 -12.80 -20.72 3.35
C ASP A 139 -13.11 -19.24 3.04
N GLU A 140 -12.26 -18.34 3.52
CA GLU A 140 -12.48 -16.89 3.45
C GLU A 140 -11.17 -16.13 3.23
N VAL A 141 -11.24 -15.04 2.46
CA VAL A 141 -10.11 -14.15 2.19
C VAL A 141 -10.45 -12.72 2.62
N ILE A 142 -9.62 -12.15 3.47
CA ILE A 142 -9.70 -10.75 3.90
C ILE A 142 -8.53 -9.99 3.30
N MET A 143 -8.81 -9.03 2.42
CA MET A 143 -7.77 -8.20 1.82
C MET A 143 -7.79 -6.78 2.36
N VAL A 144 -6.60 -6.29 2.70
CA VAL A 144 -6.38 -4.96 3.27
C VAL A 144 -5.52 -4.14 2.31
N ASP A 145 -6.07 -3.04 1.81
CA ASP A 145 -5.39 -2.16 0.85
C ASP A 145 -5.57 -0.68 1.23
N ALA A 146 -4.65 0.13 0.73
CA ALA A 146 -4.76 1.58 0.71
C ALA A 146 -5.53 2.02 -0.55
N ALA A 147 -6.57 2.84 -0.41
CA ALA A 147 -7.25 3.40 -1.58
C ALA A 147 -7.37 4.92 -1.54
N ALA A 148 -7.42 5.50 -2.74
CA ALA A 148 -7.65 6.92 -2.91
C ALA A 148 -8.97 7.35 -2.25
N LYS A 149 -8.86 8.37 -1.39
CA LYS A 149 -9.98 9.09 -0.80
C LYS A 149 -10.49 10.15 -1.78
N MET A 150 -11.77 10.45 -1.69
CA MET A 150 -12.35 11.65 -2.29
C MET A 150 -12.05 12.86 -1.40
N GLU A 151 -12.06 14.08 -1.95
CA GLU A 151 -11.69 15.28 -1.18
C GLU A 151 -12.64 15.58 -0.01
N GLY A 152 -13.88 15.08 -0.05
CA GLY A 152 -14.82 15.14 1.08
C GLY A 152 -14.58 14.11 2.18
N GLU A 153 -13.75 13.09 1.93
CA GLU A 153 -13.45 12.04 2.89
C GLU A 153 -12.24 12.41 3.76
N LYS A 154 -12.27 11.98 5.02
CA LYS A 154 -11.15 12.15 5.94
C LYS A 154 -10.07 11.10 5.67
N THR A 155 -8.81 11.51 5.68
CA THR A 155 -7.67 10.60 5.71
C THR A 155 -7.79 9.64 6.90
N GLY A 156 -7.46 8.36 6.68
CA GLY A 156 -7.53 7.31 7.68
C GLY A 156 -8.95 6.77 7.91
N THR A 157 -9.94 7.17 7.11
CA THR A 157 -11.26 6.52 7.16
C THR A 157 -11.11 5.07 6.72
N VAL A 158 -11.57 4.13 7.55
CA VAL A 158 -11.57 2.69 7.23
C VAL A 158 -12.95 2.32 6.69
N ALA A 159 -13.00 1.75 5.50
CA ALA A 159 -14.20 1.23 4.87
C ALA A 159 -14.13 -0.29 4.72
N GLU A 160 -15.24 -0.97 4.97
CA GLU A 160 -15.40 -2.41 4.80
C GLU A 160 -16.30 -2.68 3.59
N GLY A 161 -15.99 -3.73 2.84
CA GLY A 161 -16.78 -4.20 1.70
C GLY A 161 -16.54 -5.66 1.40
N VAL A 162 -17.11 -6.14 0.30
CA VAL A 162 -16.98 -7.51 -0.20
C VAL A 162 -16.19 -7.48 -1.51
N GLY A 163 -15.35 -8.49 -1.74
CA GLY A 163 -14.58 -8.64 -2.97
C GLY A 163 -13.10 -8.26 -2.86
N VAL A 164 -12.48 -8.00 -4.02
CA VAL A 164 -11.04 -7.75 -4.16
C VAL A 164 -10.73 -6.25 -4.20
N ALA A 165 -10.09 -5.79 -3.13
CA ALA A 165 -9.40 -4.50 -3.01
C ALA A 165 -7.93 -4.51 -3.47
N ILE A 166 -7.66 -4.20 -4.74
CA ILE A 166 -6.30 -3.93 -5.23
C ILE A 166 -6.27 -2.69 -6.13
N GLY A 167 -5.32 -1.80 -5.88
CA GLY A 167 -4.97 -0.72 -6.80
C GLY A 167 -4.18 -1.21 -8.03
N GLY A 168 -4.46 -0.67 -9.23
CA GLY A 168 -3.65 -0.96 -10.43
C GLY A 168 -4.42 -1.07 -11.74
N LEU A 169 -3.72 -1.54 -12.79
CA LEU A 169 -4.16 -1.58 -14.20
C LEU A 169 -5.25 -2.63 -14.53
N GLY A 170 -6.06 -3.05 -13.56
CA GLY A 170 -7.18 -3.98 -13.73
C GLY A 170 -6.80 -5.44 -13.98
N VAL A 171 -5.64 -5.72 -14.58
CA VAL A 171 -5.18 -7.09 -14.89
C VAL A 171 -4.88 -7.90 -13.61
N GLU A 172 -4.12 -7.33 -12.67
CA GLU A 172 -3.83 -8.01 -11.40
C GLU A 172 -5.11 -8.23 -10.59
N LYS A 173 -6.03 -7.26 -10.61
CA LYS A 173 -7.35 -7.39 -10.01
C LYS A 173 -8.12 -8.58 -10.59
N TRP A 174 -8.18 -8.68 -11.92
CA TRP A 174 -8.86 -9.78 -12.60
C TRP A 174 -8.28 -11.15 -12.24
N PHE A 175 -6.95 -11.28 -12.21
CA PHE A 175 -6.31 -12.54 -11.80
C PHE A 175 -6.67 -12.93 -10.37
N MET A 176 -6.58 -11.98 -9.42
CA MET A 176 -6.93 -12.27 -8.04
C MET A 176 -8.42 -12.60 -7.88
N GLU A 177 -9.32 -11.83 -8.50
CA GLU A 177 -10.77 -12.09 -8.48
C GLU A 177 -11.11 -13.49 -8.99
N ASN A 178 -10.45 -13.96 -10.06
CA ASN A 178 -10.66 -15.32 -10.55
C ASN A 178 -10.13 -16.39 -9.61
N MET A 179 -8.96 -16.16 -8.99
CA MET A 179 -8.36 -17.14 -8.09
C MET A 179 -9.16 -17.33 -6.80
N ILE A 180 -9.80 -16.27 -6.30
CA ILE A 180 -10.59 -16.32 -5.06
C ILE A 180 -12.10 -16.27 -5.30
N LEU A 181 -12.55 -16.54 -6.54
CA LEU A 181 -13.95 -16.42 -6.95
C LEU A 181 -14.89 -17.28 -6.10
N GLU A 182 -14.42 -18.48 -5.72
CA GLU A 182 -15.20 -19.45 -4.94
C GLU A 182 -15.14 -19.18 -3.42
N HIS A 183 -14.33 -18.21 -2.98
CA HIS A 183 -14.10 -17.91 -1.58
C HIS A 183 -15.02 -16.78 -1.12
N ARG A 184 -15.36 -16.77 0.17
CA ARG A 184 -15.95 -15.57 0.77
C ARG A 184 -14.88 -14.49 0.86
N THR A 185 -15.21 -13.27 0.44
CA THR A 185 -14.20 -12.21 0.30
C THR A 185 -14.60 -10.95 1.05
N HIS A 186 -13.68 -10.43 1.84
CA HIS A 186 -13.82 -9.17 2.56
C HIS A 186 -12.72 -8.21 2.11
N ALA A 187 -13.08 -6.95 1.95
CA ALA A 187 -12.17 -5.87 1.61
C ALA A 187 -12.17 -4.84 2.72
N ILE A 188 -10.99 -4.52 3.24
CA ILE A 188 -10.77 -3.41 4.17
C ILE A 188 -9.91 -2.37 3.46
N ILE A 189 -10.46 -1.17 3.33
CA ILE A 189 -9.84 -0.06 2.63
C ILE A 189 -9.49 1.04 3.62
N ILE A 190 -8.22 1.43 3.64
CA ILE A 190 -7.74 2.61 4.38
C ILE A 190 -7.68 3.78 3.39
N LYS A 191 -8.54 4.78 3.61
CA LYS A 191 -8.69 5.94 2.72
C LYS A 191 -7.58 6.95 2.93
N MET A 192 -6.87 7.31 1.86
CA MET A 192 -5.82 8.34 1.86
C MET A 192 -5.77 9.07 0.52
N SER A 193 -5.20 10.27 0.47
CA SER A 193 -5.01 10.97 -0.80
C SER A 193 -3.93 10.29 -1.65
N PRO A 194 -3.94 10.47 -2.99
CA PRO A 194 -2.87 9.97 -3.85
C PRO A 194 -1.48 10.47 -3.44
N GLU A 195 -1.39 11.68 -2.91
CA GLU A 195 -0.15 12.25 -2.38
C GLU A 195 0.29 11.53 -1.10
N GLU A 196 -0.63 11.28 -0.18
CA GLU A 196 -0.36 10.56 1.06
C GLU A 196 0.18 9.16 0.79
N ALA A 197 -0.43 8.43 -0.16
CA ALA A 197 0.02 7.10 -0.59
C ALA A 197 1.48 7.09 -1.07
N MET A 198 1.88 8.14 -1.81
CA MET A 198 3.22 8.26 -2.39
C MET A 198 4.26 8.88 -1.44
N SER A 199 3.84 9.37 -0.28
CA SER A 199 4.67 10.16 0.65
C SER A 199 4.94 9.40 1.95
N HIS A 200 5.73 9.98 2.87
CA HIS A 200 5.98 9.40 4.19
C HIS A 200 4.64 9.24 4.94
N MET A 201 4.37 8.02 5.43
CA MET A 201 3.16 7.68 6.18
C MET A 201 2.90 8.67 7.32
N THR A 202 1.68 9.19 7.41
CA THR A 202 1.24 10.10 8.47
C THR A 202 0.73 9.33 9.70
N ARG A 203 0.58 10.04 10.83
CA ARG A 203 0.01 9.45 12.04
C ARG A 203 -1.43 8.99 11.84
N GLU A 204 -2.23 9.73 11.08
CA GLU A 204 -3.61 9.37 10.75
C GLU A 204 -3.70 8.00 10.05
N ILE A 205 -2.77 7.72 9.12
CA ILE A 205 -2.75 6.43 8.41
C ILE A 205 -2.32 5.31 9.36
N LEU A 206 -1.32 5.55 10.22
CA LEU A 206 -0.89 4.58 11.23
C LEU A 206 -2.03 4.22 12.19
N ASP A 207 -2.74 5.23 12.72
CA ASP A 207 -3.87 5.00 13.62
C ASP A 207 -5.01 4.25 12.89
N ALA A 208 -5.23 4.55 11.61
CA ALA A 208 -6.19 3.82 10.79
C ALA A 208 -5.81 2.35 10.57
N CYS A 209 -4.52 2.00 10.55
CA CYS A 209 -4.09 0.60 10.48
C CYS A 209 -4.48 -0.18 11.75
N SER A 210 -4.42 0.46 12.93
CA SER A 210 -4.93 -0.15 14.17
C SER A 210 -6.44 -0.36 14.12
N VAL A 211 -7.18 0.62 13.57
CA VAL A 211 -8.63 0.45 13.35
C VAL A 211 -8.91 -0.68 12.36
N ALA A 212 -8.16 -0.76 11.26
CA ALA A 212 -8.28 -1.82 10.27
C ALA A 212 -7.99 -3.20 10.87
N ARG A 213 -6.96 -3.33 11.73
CA ARG A 213 -6.69 -4.55 12.49
C ARG A 213 -7.90 -4.97 13.32
N SER A 214 -8.49 -4.04 14.08
CA SER A 214 -9.70 -4.36 14.86
C SER A 214 -10.86 -4.81 13.98
N ARG A 215 -11.01 -4.26 12.76
CA ARG A 215 -12.00 -4.74 11.79
C ARG A 215 -11.74 -6.15 11.31
N ILE A 216 -10.47 -6.54 11.11
CA ILE A 216 -10.11 -7.92 10.79
C ILE A 216 -10.51 -8.85 11.94
N GLU A 217 -10.18 -8.50 13.18
CA GLU A 217 -10.55 -9.27 14.38
C GLU A 217 -12.08 -9.39 14.52
N ASP A 218 -12.84 -8.33 14.22
CA ASP A 218 -14.30 -8.34 14.18
C ASP A 218 -14.86 -9.25 13.06
N ILE A 219 -14.21 -9.33 11.91
CA ILE A 219 -14.62 -10.24 10.81
C ILE A 219 -14.33 -11.69 11.22
N ILE A 220 -13.13 -11.98 11.70
CA ILE A 220 -12.72 -13.33 12.14
C ILE A 220 -13.65 -13.87 13.23
N SER A 221 -13.98 -13.03 14.24
CA SER A 221 -14.86 -13.45 15.35
C SER A 221 -16.30 -13.76 14.92
N ARG A 222 -16.79 -13.10 13.87
CA ARG A 222 -18.15 -13.30 13.35
C ARG A 222 -18.20 -14.38 12.26
N SER A 223 -17.06 -14.78 11.71
CA SER A 223 -16.98 -15.77 10.65
C SER A 223 -17.13 -17.19 11.19
N ASP A 224 -17.94 -17.98 10.49
CA ASP A 224 -18.05 -19.43 10.65
C ASP A 224 -16.98 -20.20 9.86
N ALA A 225 -16.12 -19.54 9.08
CA ALA A 225 -14.97 -20.13 8.40
C ALA A 225 -14.00 -20.78 9.38
N ASP A 226 -13.42 -21.94 9.06
CA ASP A 226 -12.37 -22.56 9.89
C ASP A 226 -10.97 -22.05 9.52
N SER A 227 -10.81 -21.65 8.25
CA SER A 227 -9.56 -21.18 7.65
C SER A 227 -9.73 -19.82 6.95
N ILE A 228 -8.88 -18.84 7.29
CA ILE A 228 -8.99 -17.47 6.77
C ILE A 228 -7.63 -16.98 6.26
N LEU A 229 -7.58 -16.47 5.03
CA LEU A 229 -6.39 -15.85 4.45
C LEU A 229 -6.47 -14.32 4.51
N ILE A 230 -5.48 -13.69 5.12
CA ILE A 230 -5.40 -12.24 5.28
C ILE A 230 -4.28 -11.71 4.38
N ILE A 231 -4.61 -10.83 3.44
CA ILE A 231 -3.66 -10.31 2.44
C ILE A 231 -3.49 -8.80 2.63
N GLY A 232 -2.29 -8.35 3.00
CA GLY A 232 -1.93 -6.93 3.05
C GLY A 232 -1.25 -6.48 1.77
N VAL A 233 -1.88 -5.59 1.01
CA VAL A 233 -1.39 -5.10 -0.30
C VAL A 233 -0.84 -3.68 -0.17
N GLY A 234 0.33 -3.44 -0.78
CA GLY A 234 0.98 -2.13 -0.79
C GLY A 234 2.51 -2.20 -0.70
N ASN A 235 3.17 -1.10 -0.37
CA ASN A 235 4.64 -1.06 -0.25
C ASN A 235 5.15 -1.37 1.16
N SER A 236 6.13 -2.29 1.29
CA SER A 236 6.73 -2.65 2.59
C SER A 236 7.96 -1.82 3.01
N SER A 237 8.22 -0.66 2.37
CA SER A 237 9.29 0.25 2.79
C SER A 237 9.17 0.57 4.28
N GLY A 238 10.23 0.39 5.06
CA GLY A 238 10.22 0.77 6.48
C GLY A 238 9.27 -0.03 7.39
N ILE A 239 8.58 -1.04 6.86
CA ILE A 239 7.62 -1.87 7.59
C ILE A 239 8.21 -3.27 7.73
N PRO A 240 8.56 -3.74 8.94
CA PRO A 240 9.05 -5.11 9.15
C PRO A 240 8.02 -6.18 8.79
N ASP A 241 8.44 -7.45 8.82
CA ASP A 241 7.52 -8.58 8.57
C ASP A 241 6.52 -8.75 9.72
N ALA A 242 6.99 -8.65 10.97
CA ALA A 242 6.20 -8.65 12.20
C ALA A 242 6.17 -7.25 12.82
N VAL A 243 5.01 -6.80 13.32
CA VAL A 243 4.84 -5.45 13.89
C VAL A 243 4.14 -5.55 15.24
N GLU A 244 4.90 -5.92 16.27
CA GLU A 244 4.38 -6.03 17.65
C GLU A 244 4.05 -4.65 18.24
N ASN A 245 4.94 -3.67 18.02
CA ASN A 245 4.80 -2.30 18.53
C ASN A 245 4.59 -1.29 17.40
N PRO A 246 3.35 -1.07 16.92
CA PRO A 246 3.08 -0.12 15.84
C PRO A 246 3.43 1.34 16.21
N GLY A 247 3.51 1.65 17.51
CA GLY A 247 3.95 2.96 18.00
C GLY A 247 5.42 3.31 17.71
N GLU A 248 6.26 2.31 17.43
CA GLU A 248 7.68 2.50 17.08
C GLU A 248 7.90 2.83 15.60
N ILE A 249 6.86 2.67 14.77
CA ILE A 249 6.89 3.02 13.36
C ILE A 249 7.04 4.53 13.23
N ARG A 250 8.17 4.94 12.65
CA ARG A 250 8.49 6.36 12.44
C ARG A 250 7.60 6.93 11.34
N VAL A 251 6.60 7.70 11.73
CA VAL A 251 5.69 8.42 10.83
C VAL A 251 6.11 9.87 10.64
N LYS A 252 5.53 10.52 9.64
CA LYS A 252 5.69 11.94 9.38
C LYS A 252 5.03 12.74 10.51
N GLU A 253 5.81 13.59 11.16
CA GLU A 253 5.26 14.57 12.10
C GLU A 253 4.49 15.65 11.33
N LYS A 254 3.38 16.14 11.89
CA LYS A 254 2.68 17.28 11.28
C LYS A 254 3.60 18.50 11.33
N ASP A 255 3.94 19.03 10.16
CA ASP A 255 4.50 20.37 10.06
C ASP A 255 3.52 21.35 10.74
N SER A 256 3.92 21.86 11.90
CA SER A 256 3.17 22.83 12.71
C SER A 256 3.08 24.23 12.06
N THR A 257 3.52 24.37 10.81
CA THR A 257 3.79 25.65 10.13
C THR A 257 2.89 25.95 8.92
N LYS A 258 1.79 25.23 8.69
CA LYS A 258 0.78 25.62 7.69
C LYS A 258 -0.62 25.76 8.30
N LYS A 259 -0.83 26.90 8.94
CA LYS A 259 -2.16 27.53 9.08
C LYS A 259 -2.22 28.70 8.11
#